data_AF-A0A815UJN4-F1
#
_entry.id   AF-A0A815UJN4-F1
#
_cell.length_a   1.000
_cell.length_b   1.000
_cell.length_c   1.000
_cell.angle_alpha   90.00
_cell.angle_beta   90.00
_cell.angle_gamma   90.00
#
_symmetry.space_group_name_H-M   'P 1'
#
loop_
_entity.id
_entity.type
_entity.pdbx_description
1 polymer ?
#
loop_
_entity_poly.entity_id
_entity_poly.type
_entity_poly.pdbx_seq_one_letter_code
_entity_poly.pdbx_strand_id
1 'polypeptide(L)'
;MARFVAEGKRIPRRGEIGLQSDEIVQFEELGYVMSGSRHRRMEAVRLRKENQVYSADEKRALATFNNEARSNKEVALMSQFKNIVESKLKK
;
A
#
# COMPACT_ATOMS: atom_id res chain seq x y z
N MET A 1 -2.83 11.67 1.15
CA MET A 1 -3.21 10.37 1.73
C MET A 1 -2.08 9.36 1.64
N ALA A 2 -1.61 9.02 0.42
CA ALA A 2 -0.55 8.03 0.20
C ALA A 2 0.74 8.27 1.03
N ARG A 3 1.11 9.53 1.28
CA ARG A 3 2.27 9.87 2.10
C ARG A 3 2.11 9.49 3.58
N PHE A 4 0.92 9.67 4.16
CA PHE A 4 0.66 9.29 5.56
C PHE A 4 0.67 7.77 5.72
N VAL A 5 0.19 7.03 4.71
CA VAL A 5 0.17 5.56 4.71
C VAL A 5 1.58 4.99 4.57
N ALA A 6 2.42 5.56 3.70
CA ALA A 6 3.82 5.17 3.58
C ALA A 6 4.62 5.40 4.88
N GLU A 7 4.24 6.41 5.67
CA GLU A 7 4.85 6.72 6.97
C GLU A 7 4.22 5.93 8.13
N GLY A 8 3.27 5.02 7.88
CA GLY A 8 2.55 4.28 8.93
C GLY A 8 1.69 5.17 9.82
N LYS A 9 1.44 6.41 9.40
CA LYS A 9 0.72 7.41 10.17
C LYS A 9 -0.77 7.26 9.97
N ARG A 10 -1.50 7.49 11.07
CA ARG A 10 -2.94 7.53 11.07
C ARG A 10 -3.45 8.56 10.05
N ILE A 11 -4.44 8.15 9.27
CA ILE A 11 -5.14 8.99 8.31
C ILE A 11 -6.01 10.05 9.05
N PRO A 12 -5.86 11.36 8.76
CA PRO A 12 -6.71 12.40 9.34
C PRO A 12 -8.18 12.31 8.89
N ARG A 13 -9.11 12.58 9.82
CA ARG A 13 -10.56 12.69 9.55
C ARG A 13 -10.89 14.09 9.01
N ARG A 14 -12.10 14.28 8.46
CA ARG A 14 -12.53 15.56 7.87
C ARG A 14 -12.43 16.76 8.85
N GLY A 15 -12.72 16.53 10.13
CA GLY A 15 -12.58 17.56 11.18
C GLY A 15 -11.16 17.74 11.70
N GLU A 16 -10.20 16.99 11.15
CA GLU A 16 -8.78 16.96 11.55
C GLU A 16 -7.90 17.48 10.39
N ILE A 17 -8.52 18.00 9.32
CA ILE A 17 -7.82 18.63 8.20
C ILE A 17 -7.16 19.91 8.72
N GLY A 18 -5.83 19.89 8.80
CA GLY A 18 -5.01 21.00 9.31
C GLY A 18 -4.23 20.66 10.58
N LEU A 19 -4.51 19.52 11.22
CA LEU A 19 -3.69 18.98 12.31
C LEU A 19 -2.69 17.97 11.76
N GLN A 20 -1.50 17.94 12.37
CA GLN A 20 -0.52 16.88 12.13
C GLN A 20 -0.98 15.58 12.78
N SER A 21 -0.58 14.44 12.19
CA SER A 21 -0.91 13.12 12.73
C SER A 21 -0.48 12.95 14.19
N ASP A 22 0.67 13.53 14.57
CA ASP A 22 1.22 13.43 15.93
C ASP A 22 0.38 14.24 16.93
N GLU A 23 -0.11 15.41 16.53
CA GLU A 23 -1.00 16.25 17.35
C GLU A 23 -2.33 15.53 17.62
N ILE A 24 -2.87 14.84 16.61
CA ILE A 24 -4.11 14.07 16.73
C ILE A 24 -3.95 12.94 17.75
N VAL A 25 -2.82 12.22 17.75
CA VAL A 25 -2.53 11.15 18.72
C VAL A 25 -2.41 11.74 20.13
N GLN A 26 -1.67 12.84 20.29
CA GLN A 26 -1.55 13.52 21.58
C GLN A 26 -2.91 13.97 22.12
N PHE A 27 -3.79 14.51 21.29
CA PHE A 27 -5.13 14.89 21.72
C PHE A 27 -5.97 13.68 22.15
N GLU A 28 -5.87 12.54 21.45
CA GLU A 28 -6.57 11.32 21.86
C GLU A 28 -6.01 10.75 23.17
N GLU A 29 -4.69 10.80 23.40
CA GLU A 29 -4.05 10.39 24.66
C GLU A 29 -4.45 11.28 25.84
N LEU A 30 -4.58 12.59 25.62
CA LEU A 30 -5.09 13.55 26.59
C LEU A 30 -6.60 13.39 26.87
N GLY A 31 -7.30 12.51 26.13
CA GLY A 31 -8.71 12.22 26.31
C GLY A 31 -9.65 13.13 25.53
N TYR A 32 -9.14 13.93 24.59
CA TYR A 32 -9.99 14.71 23.70
C TYR A 32 -10.73 13.79 22.72
N VAL A 33 -12.01 14.08 22.56
CA VAL A 33 -12.89 13.31 21.67
C VAL A 33 -12.86 13.93 20.30
N MET A 34 -12.09 13.29 19.42
CA MET A 34 -12.00 13.70 18.03
C MET A 34 -13.33 13.51 17.27
N SER A 35 -13.55 14.32 16.23
CA SER A 35 -14.84 14.35 15.49
C SER A 35 -15.23 12.96 14.96
N GLY A 36 -16.37 12.45 15.42
CA GLY A 36 -16.95 11.18 14.99
C GLY A 36 -16.46 9.92 15.72
N SER A 37 -15.57 10.03 16.71
CA SER A 37 -15.03 8.89 17.46
C SER A 37 -16.08 8.21 18.37
N ARG A 38 -17.04 8.95 18.93
CA ARG A 38 -18.13 8.37 19.76
C ARG A 38 -19.21 7.63 18.97
N HIS A 39 -19.22 7.74 17.64
CA HIS A 39 -20.30 7.19 16.82
C HIS A 39 -19.85 5.89 16.15
N ARG A 40 -20.26 4.74 16.71
CA ARG A 40 -19.83 3.39 16.26
C ARG A 40 -19.94 3.16 14.75
N ARG A 41 -21.01 3.66 14.10
CA ARG A 41 -21.16 3.52 12.64
C ARG A 41 -20.14 4.36 11.85
N MET A 42 -19.83 5.56 12.33
CA MET A 42 -18.81 6.40 11.67
C MET A 42 -17.41 5.82 11.87
N GLU A 43 -17.13 5.28 13.05
CA GLU A 43 -15.87 4.60 13.33
C GLU A 43 -15.68 3.36 12.45
N ALA A 44 -16.71 2.53 12.29
CA ALA A 44 -16.65 1.39 11.37
C ALA A 44 -16.41 1.82 9.91
N VAL A 45 -17.05 2.91 9.47
CA VAL A 45 -16.82 3.48 8.12
C VAL A 45 -15.39 3.99 7.98
N ARG A 46 -14.83 4.61 9.03
CA ARG A 46 -13.41 5.03 9.06
C ARG A 46 -12.50 3.83 8.88
N LEU A 47 -12.63 2.81 9.73
CA LEU A 47 -11.81 1.60 9.68
C LEU A 47 -11.90 0.94 8.29
N ARG A 48 -13.10 0.86 7.72
CA ARG A 48 -13.29 0.34 6.36
C ARG A 48 -12.53 1.16 5.30
N LYS A 49 -12.59 2.50 5.37
CA LYS A 49 -11.86 3.36 4.42
C LYS A 49 -10.35 3.25 4.59
N GLU A 50 -9.87 3.12 5.83
CA GLU A 50 -8.45 2.88 6.12
C GLU A 50 -7.99 1.56 5.50
N ASN A 51 -8.75 0.48 5.74
CA ASN A 51 -8.47 -0.85 5.18
C ASN A 51 -8.56 -0.88 3.64
N GLN A 52 -9.40 -0.05 3.02
CA GLN A 52 -9.45 0.07 1.55
C GLN A 52 -8.15 0.62 0.98
N VAL A 53 -7.49 1.55 1.68
CA VAL A 53 -6.22 2.11 1.23
C VAL A 53 -5.09 1.11 1.44
N TYR A 54 -5.02 0.47 2.62
CA TYR A 54 -4.04 -0.59 2.88
C TYR A 54 -4.15 -1.73 1.85
N SER A 55 -5.36 -2.23 1.57
CA SER A 55 -5.57 -3.28 0.57
C SER A 55 -5.16 -2.87 -0.84
N ALA A 56 -5.29 -1.59 -1.21
CA ALA A 56 -4.89 -1.10 -2.52
C ALA A 56 -3.37 -1.04 -2.67
N ASP A 57 -2.66 -0.60 -1.63
CA ASP A 57 -1.20 -0.52 -1.66
C ASP A 57 -0.56 -1.92 -1.53
N GLU A 58 -1.10 -2.81 -0.70
CA GLU A 58 -0.69 -4.22 -0.65
C GLU A 58 -0.86 -4.91 -2.02
N LYS A 59 -2.00 -4.69 -2.68
CA LYS A 59 -2.23 -5.22 -4.03
C LYS A 59 -1.27 -4.63 -5.05
N ARG A 60 -0.90 -3.35 -4.93
CA ARG A 60 0.09 -2.72 -5.80
C ARG A 60 1.47 -3.35 -5.59
N ALA A 61 1.89 -3.54 -4.34
CA ALA A 61 3.16 -4.18 -4.00
C ALA A 61 3.23 -5.65 -4.47
N LEU A 62 2.14 -6.40 -4.33
CA LEU A 62 2.02 -7.76 -4.86
C LEU A 62 2.08 -7.80 -6.39
N ALA A 63 1.44 -6.84 -7.07
CA ALA A 63 1.48 -6.76 -8.52
C ALA A 63 2.90 -6.45 -9.05
N THR A 64 3.63 -5.53 -8.40
CA THR A 64 5.02 -5.23 -8.78
C THR A 64 5.93 -6.45 -8.58
N PHE A 65 5.79 -7.16 -7.46
CA PHE A 65 6.56 -8.38 -7.18
C PHE A 65 6.28 -9.47 -8.22
N ASN A 66 5.01 -9.71 -8.55
CA ASN A 66 4.64 -10.71 -9.56
C ASN A 66 5.15 -10.35 -10.96
N ASN A 67 5.15 -9.07 -11.31
CA ASN A 67 5.69 -8.59 -12.59
C ASN A 67 7.21 -8.76 -12.68
N GLU A 68 7.95 -8.44 -11.61
CA GLU A 68 9.39 -8.68 -11.55
C GLU A 68 9.73 -10.17 -11.65
N ALA A 69 9.03 -11.02 -10.89
CA ALA A 69 9.21 -12.45 -10.95
C ALA A 69 8.92 -13.02 -12.35
N ARG A 70 7.91 -12.48 -13.05
CA ARG A 70 7.59 -12.84 -14.42
C ARG A 70 8.67 -12.37 -15.40
N SER A 71 9.13 -11.13 -15.29
CA SER A 71 10.18 -10.58 -16.15
C SER A 71 11.49 -11.39 -16.03
N ASN A 72 11.89 -11.75 -14.81
CA ASN A 72 13.07 -12.60 -14.59
C ASN A 72 12.94 -13.98 -15.23
N LYS A 73 11.75 -14.59 -15.17
CA LYS A 73 11.46 -15.85 -15.86
C LYS A 73 11.53 -15.70 -17.37
N GLU A 74 10.98 -14.62 -17.91
CA GLU A 74 11.00 -14.32 -19.36
C GLU A 74 12.44 -14.11 -19.86
N VAL A 75 13.30 -13.41 -19.11
CA VAL A 75 14.72 -13.23 -19.42
C VAL A 75 15.48 -14.56 -19.42
N ALA A 76 15.25 -15.41 -18.41
CA ALA A 76 15.86 -16.73 -18.34
C ALA A 76 15.39 -17.64 -19.49
N LEU A 77 14.12 -17.56 -19.87
CA LEU A 77 13.58 -18.31 -21.00
C LEU A 77 14.17 -17.82 -22.33
N MET A 78 14.30 -16.51 -22.51
CA MET A 78 14.94 -15.92 -23.70
C MET A 78 16.40 -16.35 -23.83
N SER A 79 17.17 -16.42 -22.73
CA SER A 79 18.56 -16.87 -22.79
C SER A 79 18.66 -18.35 -23.17
N GLN A 80 17.78 -19.19 -22.63
CA GLN A 80 17.69 -20.60 -23.02
C GLN A 80 17.35 -20.77 -24.50
N PHE A 81 16.38 -20.02 -25.03
CA PHE A 81 16.05 -20.06 -26.46
C PHE A 81 17.20 -19.60 -27.35
N LYS A 82 17.91 -18.53 -26.99
CA LYS A 82 19.10 -18.07 -27.73
C LYS A 82 20.17 -19.15 -27.81
N ASN A 83 20.46 -19.82 -26.69
CA ASN A 83 21.43 -20.91 -26.64
C ASN A 83 21.02 -22.08 -27.56
N ILE A 84 19.73 -22.43 -27.58
CA ILE A 84 19.21 -23.49 -28.46
C ILE A 84 19.37 -23.09 -29.93
N VAL A 85 19.03 -21.86 -30.31
CA VAL A 85 19.16 -21.37 -31.69
C VAL A 85 20.62 -21.35 -32.12
N GLU A 86 21.53 -20.82 -31.31
CA GLU A 86 22.96 -20.81 -31.59
C GLU A 86 23.53 -22.23 -31.73
N SER A 87 23.09 -23.17 -30.89
CA SER A 87 23.51 -24.57 -30.99
C SER A 87 23.05 -25.25 -32.28
N LYS A 88 21.87 -24.87 -32.82
CA LYS A 88 21.38 -25.35 -34.11
C LYS A 88 22.07 -24.67 -35.30
N LEU A 89 22.46 -23.40 -35.17
CA LEU A 89 23.13 -22.65 -36.25
C LEU A 89 24.61 -23.00 -36.40
N LYS A 90 25.28 -23.45 -35.33
CA LYS A 90 26.69 -23.89 -35.34
C LYS A 90 26.88 -25.33 -35.85
N LYS A 91 25.79 -26.02 -36.18
CA LYS A 91 25.80 -27.38 -36.77
C LYS A 91 25.55 -27.27 -38.27
#